data_AF-C6VTX4-F1
#
_entry.id   AF-C6VTX4-F1
#
_cell.length_a   1.000
_cell.length_b   1.000
_cell.length_c   1.000
_cell.angle_alpha   90.00
_cell.angle_beta   90.00
_cell.angle_gamma   90.00
#
_symmetry.space_group_name_H-M   'P 1'
#
loop_
_entity.id
_entity.type
_entity.pdbx_description
1 polymer ?
#
loop_
_entity_poly.entity_id
_entity_poly.type
_entity_poly.pdbx_seq_one_letter_code
_entity_poly.pdbx_strand_id
1 'polypeptide(L)'
;MQEDSHSYNSLRILSQTSRGYIGQCNCCTHFNFAYGNVLFIFTEDGLRGFQSILYDDCHLHSVGEPLPHGKTHLLPSPIPNFMLSFDEIELEEIKTMFQEALLVLEVDKIFSYKK
;
A
#
# COMPACT_ATOMS: atom_id res chain seq x y z
N MET A 1 22.43 -16.36 -2.27
CA MET A 1 21.10 -15.75 -2.22
C MET A 1 20.13 -16.91 -2.25
N GLN A 2 19.64 -17.29 -1.07
CA GLN A 2 18.74 -18.44 -0.93
C GLN A 2 17.34 -17.86 -1.09
N GLU A 3 16.71 -18.14 -2.22
CA GLU A 3 15.29 -17.85 -2.43
C GLU A 3 14.51 -18.82 -1.56
N ASP A 4 14.26 -18.43 -0.31
CA ASP A 4 13.24 -19.09 0.48
C ASP A 4 11.91 -18.90 -0.25
N SER A 5 11.32 -20.01 -0.67
CA SER A 5 10.10 -20.04 -1.48
C SER A 5 8.95 -19.39 -0.70
N HIS A 6 8.75 -18.08 -0.88
CA HIS A 6 7.57 -17.38 -0.40
C HIS A 6 6.35 -17.98 -1.12
N SER A 7 5.62 -18.85 -0.42
CA SER A 7 4.33 -19.30 -0.89
C SER A 7 3.36 -18.12 -0.81
N TYR A 8 3.09 -17.47 -1.94
CA TYR A 8 2.07 -16.41 -2.03
C TYR A 8 0.67 -16.90 -1.60
N ASN A 9 0.46 -18.22 -1.49
CA ASN A 9 -0.77 -18.83 -0.98
C ASN A 9 -0.95 -18.76 0.54
N SER A 10 0.01 -18.19 1.29
CA SER A 10 -0.09 -18.00 2.76
C SER A 10 -0.07 -16.53 3.19
N LEU A 11 -0.65 -15.64 2.38
CA LEU A 11 -0.87 -14.24 2.77
C LEU A 11 -2.15 -14.11 3.61
N ARG A 12 -2.02 -13.53 4.80
CA ARG A 12 -3.19 -13.04 5.55
C ARG A 12 -3.61 -11.70 4.95
N ILE A 13 -4.77 -11.65 4.32
CA ILE A 13 -5.33 -10.42 3.76
C ILE A 13 -5.81 -9.52 4.91
N LEU A 14 -5.33 -8.28 4.93
CA LEU A 14 -5.68 -7.27 5.94
C LEU A 14 -6.72 -6.28 5.40
N SER A 15 -6.65 -5.98 4.10
CA SER A 15 -7.64 -5.16 3.39
C SER A 15 -7.67 -5.53 1.90
N GLN A 16 -8.82 -5.38 1.25
CA GLN A 16 -9.01 -5.74 -0.15
C GLN A 16 -10.09 -4.88 -0.82
N THR A 17 -9.86 -4.54 -2.09
CA THR A 17 -10.85 -3.93 -2.99
C THR A 17 -10.92 -4.75 -4.29
N SER A 18 -11.75 -4.31 -5.24
CA SER A 18 -11.78 -4.91 -6.59
C SER A 18 -10.49 -4.68 -7.38
N ARG A 19 -9.62 -3.75 -6.95
CA ARG A 19 -8.40 -3.35 -7.67
C ARG A 19 -7.11 -3.79 -6.99
N GLY A 20 -7.17 -4.30 -5.76
CA GLY A 20 -5.96 -4.60 -5.01
C GLY A 20 -6.18 -5.22 -3.64
N TYR A 21 -5.08 -5.50 -2.95
CA TYR A 21 -5.06 -5.99 -1.58
C TYR A 21 -3.83 -5.51 -0.80
N ILE A 22 -3.96 -5.44 0.52
CA ILE A 22 -2.84 -5.42 1.47
C ILE A 22 -2.86 -6.73 2.24
N GLY A 23 -1.76 -7.48 2.20
CA GLY A 23 -1.63 -8.74 2.93
C GLY A 23 -0.30 -8.85 3.65
N GLN A 24 -0.30 -9.55 4.79
CA GLN A 24 0.90 -9.85 5.58
C GLN A 24 1.40 -11.27 5.25
N CYS A 25 2.71 -11.46 5.01
CA CYS A 25 3.22 -12.83 4.88
C CYS A 25 3.07 -13.54 6.22
N ASN A 26 2.57 -14.78 6.22
CA ASN A 26 2.61 -15.61 7.42
C ASN A 26 4.04 -16.09 7.78
N CYS A 27 4.98 -15.93 6.85
CA CYS A 27 6.34 -16.44 6.92
C CYS A 27 7.39 -15.43 7.42
N CYS A 28 7.08 -14.13 7.31
CA CYS A 28 8.02 -13.04 7.58
C CYS A 28 7.26 -11.78 7.96
N THR A 29 7.97 -10.72 8.33
CA THR A 29 7.37 -9.44 8.75
C THR A 29 7.02 -8.50 7.59
N HIS A 30 6.98 -9.02 6.35
CA HIS A 30 6.71 -8.21 5.18
C HIS A 30 5.22 -8.15 4.82
N PHE A 31 4.86 -7.04 4.19
CA PHE A 31 3.52 -6.73 3.72
C PHE A 31 3.55 -6.53 2.21
N ASN A 32 2.61 -7.18 1.52
CA ASN A 32 2.39 -6.97 0.10
C ASN A 32 1.24 -5.97 -0.06
N PHE A 33 1.51 -4.85 -0.72
CA PHE A 33 0.49 -3.95 -1.24
C PHE A 33 0.46 -4.11 -2.76
N ALA A 34 -0.57 -4.77 -3.26
CA ALA A 34 -0.81 -4.93 -4.69
C ALA A 34 -1.99 -4.07 -5.11
N TYR A 35 -1.83 -3.23 -6.13
CA TYR A 35 -2.90 -2.39 -6.65
C TYR A 35 -2.74 -2.19 -8.16
N GLY A 36 -3.76 -2.57 -8.93
CA GLY A 36 -3.67 -2.69 -10.37
C GLY A 36 -2.53 -3.61 -10.78
N ASN A 37 -1.52 -3.06 -11.45
CA ASN A 37 -0.38 -3.81 -11.98
C ASN A 37 0.91 -3.61 -11.15
N VAL A 38 0.82 -2.97 -9.99
CA VAL A 38 1.99 -2.62 -9.16
C VAL A 38 1.94 -3.42 -7.86
N LEU A 39 3.10 -3.96 -7.47
CA LEU A 39 3.32 -4.63 -6.20
C LEU A 39 4.43 -3.92 -5.44
N PHE A 40 4.12 -3.50 -4.22
CA PHE A 40 5.09 -3.05 -3.24
C PHE A 40 5.22 -4.08 -2.12
N ILE A 41 6.46 -4.34 -1.70
CA ILE A 41 6.76 -5.18 -0.55
C ILE A 41 7.36 -4.28 0.52
N PHE A 42 6.68 -4.17 1.65
CA PHE A 42 7.05 -3.27 2.75
C PHE A 42 7.44 -4.04 4.01
N THR A 43 8.30 -3.43 4.82
CA THR A 43 8.32 -3.67 6.27
C THR A 43 7.14 -2.95 6.93
N GLU A 44 6.86 -3.19 8.22
CA GLU A 44 5.81 -2.43 8.92
C GLU A 44 6.09 -0.91 8.90
N ASP A 45 7.34 -0.52 9.14
CA ASP A 45 7.75 0.89 9.07
C ASP A 45 7.58 1.47 7.66
N GLY A 46 7.90 0.68 6.62
CA GLY A 46 7.68 1.06 5.23
C GLY A 46 6.20 1.25 4.91
N LEU A 47 5.34 0.39 5.43
CA LEU A 47 3.89 0.47 5.26
C LEU A 47 3.32 1.75 5.89
N ARG A 48 3.74 2.07 7.13
CA ARG A 48 3.36 3.30 7.83
C ARG A 48 3.93 4.56 7.14
N GLY A 49 5.17 4.49 6.70
CA GLY A 49 5.80 5.57 5.94
C GLY A 49 5.06 5.86 4.64
N PHE A 50 4.66 4.82 3.91
CA PHE A 50 3.86 4.97 2.70
C PHE A 50 2.47 5.53 3.00
N GLN A 51 1.83 5.10 4.11
CA GLN A 51 0.58 5.72 4.55
C GLN A 51 0.76 7.23 4.73
N SER A 52 1.79 7.68 5.46
CA SER A 52 2.03 9.11 5.68
C SER A 52 2.17 9.89 4.37
N ILE A 53 2.86 9.32 3.37
CA ILE A 53 3.00 9.90 2.03
C ILE A 53 1.64 10.14 1.35
N LEU A 54 0.66 9.25 1.55
CA LEU A 54 -0.68 9.39 0.94
C LEU A 54 -1.48 10.57 1.50
N TYR A 55 -1.11 11.11 2.66
CA TYR A 55 -1.76 12.28 3.29
C TYR A 55 -0.88 13.53 3.27
N ASP A 56 0.34 13.44 2.75
CA ASP A 56 1.24 14.57 2.65
C ASP A 56 1.20 15.17 1.24
N ASP A 57 0.57 16.33 1.15
CA ASP A 57 0.45 17.12 -0.09
C ASP A 57 1.83 17.51 -0.67
N CYS A 58 2.91 17.45 0.12
CA CYS A 58 4.27 17.70 -0.39
C CYS A 58 4.77 16.58 -1.30
N HIS A 59 4.28 15.35 -1.10
CA HIS A 59 4.73 14.17 -1.83
C HIS A 59 3.77 13.77 -2.95
N LEU A 60 2.48 14.05 -2.80
CA LEU A 60 1.45 13.77 -3.78
C LEU A 60 1.09 15.04 -4.57
N HIS A 61 1.45 15.10 -5.84
CA HIS A 61 1.22 16.28 -6.66
C HIS A 61 -0.12 16.19 -7.37
N SER A 62 -0.99 17.16 -7.13
CA SER A 62 -2.16 17.38 -7.99
C SER A 62 -1.73 18.07 -9.28
N VAL A 63 -2.19 17.56 -10.43
CA VAL A 63 -1.96 18.20 -11.73
C VAL A 63 -3.12 19.14 -12.07
N GLY A 64 -2.78 20.34 -12.59
CA GLY A 64 -3.78 21.35 -12.94
C GLY A 64 -4.69 20.94 -14.10
N GLU A 65 -4.21 20.07 -14.99
CA GLU A 65 -5.01 19.42 -16.02
C GLU A 65 -4.91 17.90 -15.88
N PRO A 66 -6.04 17.15 -15.95
CA PRO A 66 -6.01 15.69 -15.84
C PRO A 66 -5.21 15.05 -16.98
N LEU A 67 -4.46 14.00 -16.65
CA LEU A 67 -3.87 13.10 -17.62
C LEU A 67 -4.96 12.28 -18.34
N PRO A 68 -4.63 11.61 -19.47
CA PRO A 68 -5.54 10.65 -20.09
C PRO A 68 -6.14 9.67 -19.07
N HIS A 69 -7.41 9.31 -19.28
CA HIS A 69 -8.20 8.49 -18.34
C HIS A 69 -8.48 9.13 -16.98
N GLY A 70 -8.30 10.46 -16.83
CA GLY A 70 -8.77 11.21 -15.66
C GLY A 70 -7.85 11.14 -14.45
N LYS A 71 -6.58 10.75 -14.61
CA LYS A 71 -5.62 10.75 -13.51
C LYS A 71 -5.23 12.18 -13.17
N THR A 72 -5.38 12.54 -11.90
CA THR A 72 -5.21 13.91 -11.40
C THR A 72 -4.14 14.01 -10.31
N HIS A 73 -3.63 12.89 -9.82
CA HIS A 73 -2.65 12.82 -8.75
C HIS A 73 -1.42 12.04 -9.21
N LEU A 74 -0.23 12.57 -8.91
CA LEU A 74 1.05 11.98 -9.24
C LEU A 74 1.87 11.74 -7.99
N LEU A 75 2.38 10.52 -7.83
CA LEU A 75 3.38 10.18 -6.83
C LEU A 75 4.72 9.91 -7.55
N PRO A 76 5.71 10.81 -7.42
CA PRO A 76 7.03 10.60 -7.98
C PRO A 76 7.71 9.39 -7.36
N SER A 77 8.34 8.57 -8.19
CA SER A 77 9.26 7.55 -7.70
C SER A 77 10.71 8.05 -7.75
N PRO A 78 11.65 7.39 -7.06
CA PRO A 78 13.08 7.67 -7.20
C PRO A 78 13.63 7.37 -8.61
N ILE A 79 12.90 6.63 -9.45
CA ILE A 79 13.32 6.31 -10.82
C ILE A 79 12.95 7.49 -11.74
N PRO A 80 13.92 8.05 -12.48
CA PRO A 80 13.65 9.18 -13.38
C PRO A 80 12.52 8.87 -14.37
N ASN A 81 11.54 9.79 -14.46
CA ASN A 81 10.36 9.70 -15.32
C ASN A 81 9.43 8.50 -15.05
N PHE A 82 9.58 7.82 -13.90
CA PHE A 82 8.60 6.84 -13.43
C PHE A 82 7.79 7.45 -12.30
N MET A 83 6.49 7.60 -12.52
CA MET A 83 5.54 8.15 -11.56
C MET A 83 4.35 7.20 -11.49
N LEU A 84 3.79 7.06 -10.29
CA LEU A 84 2.47 6.47 -10.16
C LEU A 84 1.45 7.57 -10.34
N SER A 85 0.36 7.26 -11.03
CA SER A 85 -0.71 8.21 -11.31
C SER A 85 -2.04 7.64 -10.87
N PHE A 86 -2.83 8.45 -10.18
CA PHE A 86 -4.09 8.04 -9.59
C PHE A 86 -5.21 9.01 -9.98
N ASP A 87 -6.41 8.48 -10.14
CA ASP A 87 -7.61 9.31 -10.01
C ASP A 87 -8.03 9.43 -8.54
N GLU A 88 -8.99 10.30 -8.25
CA GLU A 88 -9.46 10.55 -6.88
C GLU A 88 -10.03 9.28 -6.22
N ILE A 89 -10.74 8.45 -7.00
CA ILE A 89 -11.37 7.22 -6.48
C ILE A 89 -10.28 6.23 -6.08
N GLU A 90 -9.28 6.02 -6.94
CA GLU A 90 -8.14 5.16 -6.64
C GLU A 90 -7.37 5.64 -5.41
N LEU A 91 -7.14 6.95 -5.29
CA LEU A 91 -6.42 7.50 -4.15
C LEU A 91 -7.17 7.25 -2.84
N GLU A 92 -8.49 7.49 -2.81
CA GLU A 92 -9.32 7.24 -1.63
C GLU A 92 -9.45 5.75 -1.30
N GLU A 93 -9.54 4.88 -2.32
CA GLU A 93 -9.49 3.44 -2.13
C GLU A 93 -8.17 3.00 -1.48
N ILE A 94 -7.02 3.48 -1.99
CA ILE A 94 -5.70 3.16 -1.43
C ILE A 94 -5.61 3.67 0.03
N LYS A 95 -6.01 4.91 0.30
CA LYS A 95 -6.04 5.47 1.66
C LYS A 95 -6.86 4.60 2.62
N THR A 96 -8.05 4.18 2.19
CA THR A 96 -8.94 3.31 2.96
C THR A 96 -8.26 1.97 3.23
N MET A 97 -7.65 1.35 2.22
CA MET A 97 -6.96 0.07 2.38
C MET A 97 -5.85 0.14 3.42
N PHE A 98 -5.03 1.20 3.39
CA PHE A 98 -3.97 1.41 4.38
C PHE A 98 -4.51 1.65 5.79
N GLN A 99 -5.60 2.43 5.93
CA GLN A 99 -6.26 2.64 7.22
C GLN A 99 -6.77 1.33 7.82
N GLU A 100 -7.49 0.53 7.03
CA GLU A 100 -8.00 -0.78 7.45
C GLU A 100 -6.88 -1.73 7.87
N ALA A 101 -5.85 -1.85 7.03
CA ALA A 101 -4.74 -2.75 7.30
C ALA A 101 -4.00 -2.38 8.60
N LEU A 102 -3.73 -1.10 8.83
CA LEU A 102 -3.06 -0.65 10.04
C LEU A 102 -3.95 -0.78 11.28
N LEU A 103 -5.27 -0.59 11.15
CA LEU A 103 -6.21 -0.84 12.23
C LEU A 103 -6.19 -2.31 12.67
N VAL A 104 -6.20 -3.25 11.72
CA VAL A 104 -6.10 -4.69 12.01
C VAL A 104 -4.81 -5.01 12.77
N LEU A 105 -3.67 -4.42 12.37
CA LEU A 105 -2.40 -4.63 13.04
C LEU A 105 -2.38 -4.07 14.46
N GLU A 106 -2.99 -2.90 14.70
CA GLU A 106 -3.13 -2.36 16.06
C GLU A 106 -4.03 -3.23 16.94
N VAL A 107 -5.12 -3.76 16.39
CA VAL A 107 -5.98 -4.72 17.09
C VAL A 107 -5.19 -5.97 17.49
N ASP A 108 -4.40 -6.53 16.58
CA ASP A 108 -3.58 -7.71 16.87
C ASP A 108 -2.57 -7.46 18.00
N LYS A 109 -1.95 -6.28 18.04
CA LYS A 109 -1.06 -5.87 19.15
C LYS A 109 -1.80 -5.86 20.48
N ILE A 110 -3.00 -5.27 20.53
CA ILE A 110 -3.81 -5.23 21.76
C ILE A 110 -4.13 -6.63 22.29
N PHE A 111 -4.43 -7.58 21.40
CA PHE A 111 -4.73 -8.96 21.80
C PHE A 111 -3.47 -9.79 22.12
N SER A 112 -2.32 -9.48 21.54
CA SER A 112 -1.06 -10.16 21.87
C SER A 112 -0.54 -9.79 23.26
N TYR A 113 -0.73 -8.54 23.71
CA TYR A 113 -0.38 -8.10 25.07
C TYR A 113 -1.21 -8.75 26.19
N LYS A 114 -2.34 -9.41 25.85
CA LYS A 114 -3.22 -10.08 26.82
C LYS A 114 -2.94 -11.57 26.99
N LYS A 115 -1.91 -12.11 26.34
CA LYS A 115 -1.39 -13.47 26.53
C LYS A 115 -0.10 -13.43 27.33
#